data_AF-A0A484MLY0-F1
#
_entry.id   AF-A0A484MLY0-F1
#
_cell.length_a   1.000
_cell.length_b   1.000
_cell.length_c   1.000
_cell.angle_alpha   90.00
_cell.angle_beta   90.00
_cell.angle_gamma   90.00
#
_symmetry.space_group_name_H-M   'P 1'
#
loop_
_entity.id
_entity.type
_entity.pdbx_description
1 polymer ?
#
loop_
_entity_poly.entity_id
_entity_poly.type
_entity_poly.pdbx_seq_one_letter_code
_entity_poly.pdbx_strand_id
1 'polypeptide(L)'
;MDLKGKPADHGYYMPAEWESHSQTWIGWPERPDNWRENAVHAQQVFASVATAISRFEPVTVCASSTQWSNARNQLPEHIRVVEMSLNDSWFRDSGPTFVVKKDRESYQNLEPRVAGIDWTFNCWGVKMMRMTRTLEAILVIHHTELKNAKDGPVIETDVSASGSMALGVAKSITD
;
A
#
# COMPACT_ATOMS: atom_id res chain seq x y z
N MET A 1 3.64 -19.43 2.30
CA MET A 1 2.89 -20.26 3.28
C MET A 1 2.26 -19.35 4.31
N ASP A 2 1.09 -19.67 4.91
CA ASP A 2 0.58 -18.89 6.06
C ASP A 2 1.42 -19.25 7.29
N LEU A 3 2.33 -18.34 7.70
CA LEU A 3 3.18 -18.53 8.88
C LEU A 3 2.34 -18.31 10.16
N LYS A 4 2.28 -19.32 11.04
CA LYS A 4 1.60 -19.21 12.34
C LYS A 4 2.47 -18.44 13.34
N GLY A 5 1.88 -17.53 14.11
CA GLY A 5 2.57 -16.74 15.16
C GLY A 5 2.72 -15.26 14.80
N LYS A 6 3.30 -14.46 15.70
CA LYS A 6 3.48 -13.02 15.47
C LYS A 6 4.70 -12.77 14.58
N PRO A 7 4.72 -11.73 13.73
CA PRO A 7 5.89 -11.40 12.90
C PRO A 7 7.22 -11.34 13.70
N ALA A 8 7.18 -10.81 14.92
CA ALA A 8 8.32 -10.74 15.82
C ALA A 8 8.91 -12.12 16.19
N ASP A 9 8.07 -13.15 16.35
CA ASP A 9 8.49 -14.53 16.67
C ASP A 9 9.32 -15.14 15.52
N HIS A 10 9.15 -14.60 14.31
CA HIS A 10 9.85 -15.00 13.09
C HIS A 10 11.02 -14.07 12.76
N GLY A 11 11.37 -13.14 13.64
CA GLY A 11 12.47 -12.18 13.47
C GLY A 11 12.15 -11.00 12.54
N TYR A 12 10.87 -10.77 12.21
CA TYR A 12 10.46 -9.61 11.44
C TYR A 12 10.20 -8.40 12.34
N TYR A 13 10.51 -7.21 11.81
CA TYR A 13 10.15 -5.93 12.41
C TYR A 13 9.65 -4.97 11.32
N MET A 14 8.81 -4.01 11.72
CA MET A 14 8.45 -2.87 10.86
C MET A 14 9.58 -1.84 10.98
N PRO A 15 10.32 -1.55 9.90
CA PRO A 15 11.32 -0.49 9.91
C PRO A 15 10.63 0.87 10.00
N ALA A 16 11.39 1.88 10.44
CA ALA A 16 10.85 3.22 10.52
C ALA A 16 10.63 3.83 9.13
N GLU A 17 9.66 4.74 9.01
CA GLU A 17 9.30 5.35 7.70
C GLU A 17 10.40 6.26 7.10
N TRP A 18 11.45 6.58 7.85
CA TRP A 18 12.62 7.29 7.32
C TRP A 18 13.76 6.37 6.88
N GLU A 19 13.61 5.06 7.07
CA GLU A 19 14.56 4.08 6.51
C GLU A 19 14.41 3.98 4.98
N SER A 20 15.39 3.38 4.32
CA SER A 20 15.42 3.30 2.85
C SER A 20 14.22 2.52 2.30
N HIS A 21 13.52 3.13 1.34
CA HIS A 21 12.43 2.48 0.63
C HIS A 21 12.86 1.96 -0.74
N SER A 22 12.25 0.85 -1.16
CA SER A 22 12.38 0.33 -2.51
C SER A 22 11.37 0.96 -3.46
N GLN A 23 10.17 1.33 -2.98
CA GLN A 23 9.10 1.89 -3.80
C GLN A 23 7.97 2.49 -2.95
N THR A 24 7.26 3.46 -3.53
CA THR A 24 5.96 3.96 -3.06
C THR A 24 4.79 3.41 -3.88
N TRP A 25 3.70 3.07 -3.21
CA TRP A 25 2.41 2.64 -3.76
C TRP A 25 1.32 3.65 -3.47
N ILE A 26 0.53 3.98 -4.50
CA ILE A 26 -0.57 4.96 -4.42
C ILE A 26 -1.83 4.37 -5.03
N GLY A 27 -2.97 4.48 -4.34
CA GLY A 27 -4.28 4.16 -4.92
C GLY A 27 -4.84 5.35 -5.71
N TRP A 28 -5.42 5.10 -6.88
CA TRP A 28 -6.01 6.16 -7.71
C TRP A 28 -7.41 6.57 -7.20
N PRO A 29 -7.68 7.88 -6.97
CA PRO A 29 -8.98 8.33 -6.49
C PRO A 29 -10.01 8.36 -7.63
N GLU A 30 -11.17 7.75 -7.39
CA GLU A 30 -12.24 7.69 -8.40
C GLU A 30 -13.67 7.81 -7.84
N ARG A 31 -13.85 7.56 -6.53
CA ARG A 31 -15.18 7.42 -5.93
C ARG A 31 -15.94 8.75 -5.84
N PRO A 32 -17.08 8.90 -6.53
CA PRO A 32 -17.81 10.18 -6.59
C PRO A 32 -18.58 10.50 -5.31
N ASP A 33 -18.81 9.51 -4.45
CA ASP A 33 -19.46 9.68 -3.15
C ASP A 33 -18.53 10.27 -2.08
N ASN A 34 -17.22 10.13 -2.26
CA ASN A 34 -16.19 10.73 -1.41
C ASN A 34 -15.55 11.96 -2.08
N TRP A 35 -15.27 11.87 -3.37
CA TRP A 35 -14.55 12.90 -4.12
C TRP A 35 -15.50 13.69 -5.03
N ARG A 36 -15.61 15.00 -4.78
CA ARG A 36 -16.42 15.90 -5.61
C ARG A 36 -16.02 15.85 -7.09
N GLU A 37 -16.99 16.12 -7.96
CA GLU A 37 -16.78 16.24 -9.41
C GLU A 37 -16.06 15.02 -10.01
N ASN A 38 -16.50 13.82 -9.61
CA ASN A 38 -15.92 12.55 -10.06
C ASN A 38 -14.40 12.47 -9.86
N ALA A 39 -13.91 12.99 -8.73
CA ALA A 39 -12.51 12.98 -8.34
C ALA A 39 -11.53 13.75 -9.24
N VAL A 40 -11.97 14.52 -10.24
CA VAL A 40 -11.06 15.20 -11.19
C VAL A 40 -9.97 16.01 -10.49
N HIS A 41 -10.34 16.75 -9.45
CA HIS A 41 -9.36 17.53 -8.67
C HIS A 41 -8.45 16.68 -7.81
N ALA A 42 -8.97 15.60 -7.24
CA ALA A 42 -8.17 14.67 -6.45
C ALA A 42 -7.13 13.96 -7.33
N GLN A 43 -7.52 13.56 -8.53
CA GLN A 43 -6.64 12.93 -9.52
C GLN A 43 -5.45 13.84 -9.89
N GLN A 44 -5.69 15.13 -10.11
CA GLN A 44 -4.63 16.11 -10.37
C GLN A 44 -3.63 16.23 -9.21
N VAL A 45 -4.14 16.25 -7.98
CA VAL A 45 -3.31 16.30 -6.76
C VAL A 45 -2.52 15.00 -6.60
N PHE A 46 -3.16 13.84 -6.75
CA PHE A 46 -2.52 12.53 -6.66
C PHE A 46 -1.44 12.34 -7.74
N ALA A 47 -1.69 12.80 -8.97
CA ALA A 47 -0.69 12.81 -10.03
C ALA A 47 0.51 13.71 -9.70
N SER A 48 0.25 14.89 -9.12
CA SER A 48 1.31 15.80 -8.68
C SER A 48 2.17 15.21 -7.56
N VAL A 49 1.54 14.53 -6.58
CA VAL A 49 2.23 13.85 -5.48
C VAL A 49 3.03 12.66 -5.99
N ALA A 50 2.44 11.81 -6.83
CA ALA A 50 3.15 10.68 -7.46
C ALA A 50 4.37 11.18 -8.25
N THR A 51 4.22 12.26 -9.01
CA THR A 51 5.31 12.89 -9.75
C THR A 51 6.40 13.42 -8.81
N ALA A 52 6.03 14.08 -7.72
CA ALA A 52 6.98 14.60 -6.76
C ALA A 52 7.79 13.50 -6.07
N ILE A 53 7.14 12.40 -5.65
CA ILE A 53 7.78 11.24 -5.02
C ILE A 53 8.69 10.51 -6.02
N SER A 54 8.27 10.42 -7.29
CA SER A 54 9.04 9.71 -8.35
C SER A 54 10.44 10.27 -8.62
N ARG A 55 10.74 11.46 -8.09
CA ARG A 55 12.08 12.06 -8.13
C ARG A 55 13.06 11.41 -7.14
N PHE A 56 12.56 10.69 -6.15
CA PHE A 56 13.34 10.12 -5.05
C PHE A 56 13.32 8.60 -5.04
N GLU A 57 12.18 7.99 -5.39
CA GLU A 57 12.00 6.55 -5.40
C GLU A 57 11.00 6.11 -6.48
N PRO A 58 11.04 4.85 -6.93
CA PRO A 58 10.02 4.30 -7.83
C PRO A 58 8.61 4.46 -7.26
N VAL A 59 7.66 4.78 -8.14
CA VAL A 59 6.24 4.90 -7.78
C VAL A 59 5.41 3.95 -8.63
N THR A 60 4.53 3.19 -7.97
CA THR A 60 3.46 2.42 -8.61
C THR A 60 2.11 2.97 -8.21
N VAL A 61 1.30 3.34 -9.20
CA VAL A 61 -0.09 3.75 -9.02
C VAL A 61 -1.01 2.58 -9.38
N CYS A 62 -1.90 2.22 -8.47
CA CYS A 62 -2.93 1.23 -8.70
C CYS A 62 -4.22 1.93 -9.10
N ALA A 63 -4.82 1.55 -10.23
CA ALA A 63 -6.06 2.12 -10.73
C ALA A 63 -7.05 1.02 -11.10
N SER A 64 -8.35 1.28 -10.96
CA SER A 64 -9.40 0.40 -11.44
C SER A 64 -9.31 0.21 -12.96
N SER A 65 -9.94 -0.85 -13.48
CA SER A 65 -10.00 -1.10 -14.92
C SER A 65 -10.59 0.10 -15.70
N THR A 66 -11.56 0.80 -15.12
CA THR A 66 -12.22 1.96 -15.73
C THR A 66 -11.35 3.22 -15.71
N GLN A 67 -10.45 3.35 -14.72
CA GLN A 67 -9.57 4.51 -14.57
C GLN A 67 -8.15 4.29 -15.06
N TRP A 68 -7.74 3.06 -15.39
CA TRP A 68 -6.37 2.75 -15.77
C TRP A 68 -5.84 3.66 -16.88
N SER A 69 -6.59 3.78 -17.98
CA SER A 69 -6.19 4.63 -19.12
C SER A 69 -6.13 6.11 -18.75
N ASN A 70 -7.05 6.58 -17.90
CA ASN A 70 -7.07 7.96 -17.42
C ASN A 70 -5.85 8.26 -16.54
N ALA A 71 -5.58 7.40 -15.54
CA ALA A 71 -4.41 7.52 -14.68
C ALA A 71 -3.11 7.49 -15.49
N ARG A 72 -3.01 6.56 -16.44
CA ARG A 72 -1.84 6.42 -17.31
C ARG A 72 -1.56 7.70 -18.12
N ASN A 73 -2.60 8.35 -18.63
CA ASN A 73 -2.49 9.58 -19.41
C ASN A 73 -2.12 10.81 -18.56
N GLN A 74 -2.45 10.81 -17.26
CA GLN A 74 -2.14 11.91 -16.35
C GLN A 74 -0.76 11.80 -15.69
N LEU A 75 -0.17 10.60 -15.67
CA LEU A 75 1.07 10.31 -14.96
C LEU A 75 2.28 10.23 -15.93
N PRO A 76 3.45 10.76 -15.54
CA PRO A 76 4.70 10.56 -16.28
C PRO A 76 4.98 9.09 -16.63
N GLU A 77 5.58 8.85 -17.80
CA GLU A 77 5.77 7.51 -18.36
C GLU A 77 6.56 6.56 -17.43
N HIS A 78 7.52 7.09 -16.68
CA HIS A 78 8.36 6.31 -15.76
C HIS A 78 7.64 5.86 -14.48
N ILE A 79 6.48 6.44 -14.15
CA ILE A 79 5.66 5.98 -13.03
C ILE A 79 4.89 4.76 -13.50
N ARG A 80 4.98 3.62 -12.83
CA ARG A 80 4.25 2.41 -13.21
C ARG A 80 2.78 2.54 -12.85
N VAL A 81 1.87 2.12 -13.74
CA VAL A 81 0.42 2.04 -13.46
C VAL A 81 -0.04 0.61 -13.62
N VAL A 82 -0.66 0.06 -12.57
CA VAL A 82 -1.17 -1.32 -12.54
C VAL A 82 -2.69 -1.31 -12.39
N GLU A 83 -3.36 -2.18 -13.13
CA GLU A 83 -4.79 -2.40 -12.96
C GLU A 83 -5.02 -3.18 -11.67
N MET A 84 -5.88 -2.67 -10.80
CA MET A 84 -6.20 -3.29 -9.52
C MET A 84 -7.61 -2.88 -9.09
N SER A 85 -8.41 -3.82 -8.61
CA SER A 85 -9.71 -3.50 -8.02
C SER A 85 -9.51 -2.83 -6.66
N LEU A 86 -9.90 -1.56 -6.55
CA LEU A 86 -9.77 -0.76 -5.33
C LEU A 86 -11.16 -0.34 -4.85
N ASN A 87 -11.35 -0.28 -3.53
CA ASN A 87 -12.56 0.32 -2.95
C ASN A 87 -12.36 1.78 -2.60
N ASP A 88 -11.14 2.22 -2.30
CA ASP A 88 -10.79 3.64 -2.17
C ASP A 88 -9.26 3.81 -2.31
N SER A 89 -8.79 5.05 -2.36
CA SER A 89 -7.39 5.41 -2.63
C SER A 89 -6.47 5.43 -1.39
N TRP A 90 -6.99 5.10 -0.20
CA TRP A 90 -6.28 5.24 1.08
C TRP A 90 -5.40 4.02 1.39
N PHE A 91 -4.32 3.83 0.61
CA PHE A 91 -3.39 2.71 0.78
C PHE A 91 -2.59 2.73 2.07
N ARG A 92 -2.48 3.89 2.72
CA ARG A 92 -1.89 3.99 4.06
C ARG A 92 -2.64 3.08 5.05
N ASP A 93 -3.96 3.08 5.00
CA ASP A 93 -4.80 2.40 5.99
C ASP A 93 -5.23 1.00 5.53
N SER A 94 -5.39 0.82 4.22
CA SER A 94 -5.88 -0.43 3.60
C SER A 94 -4.80 -1.27 2.92
N GLY A 95 -3.59 -0.71 2.78
CA GLY A 95 -2.43 -1.37 2.17
C GLY A 95 -1.63 -2.19 3.18
N PRO A 96 -0.66 -2.99 2.71
CA PRO A 96 0.08 -3.88 3.60
C PRO A 96 1.07 -3.06 4.43
N THR A 97 1.22 -3.43 5.71
CA THR A 97 2.36 -2.96 6.49
C THR A 97 3.55 -3.88 6.23
N PHE A 98 4.56 -3.39 5.53
CA PHE A 98 5.76 -4.17 5.21
C PHE A 98 6.64 -4.35 6.46
N VAL A 99 7.15 -5.57 6.63
CA VAL A 99 8.08 -5.95 7.69
C VAL A 99 9.26 -6.71 7.10
N VAL A 100 10.43 -6.54 7.71
CA VAL A 100 11.70 -7.08 7.20
C VAL A 100 12.45 -7.88 8.27
N LYS A 101 13.29 -8.84 7.85
CA LYS A 101 14.29 -9.49 8.71
C LYS A 101 15.66 -8.84 8.52
N LYS A 102 16.42 -8.62 9.60
CA LYS A 102 17.81 -8.10 9.52
C LYS A 102 18.81 -9.11 8.99
N ASP A 103 18.50 -10.40 9.06
CA ASP A 103 19.53 -11.42 8.98
C ASP A 103 19.92 -11.76 7.54
N ARG A 104 21.22 -11.66 7.25
CA ARG A 104 21.78 -11.98 5.93
C ARG A 104 22.14 -13.46 5.78
N GLU A 105 22.10 -14.24 6.86
CA GLU A 105 22.90 -15.46 6.96
C GLU A 105 22.19 -16.80 6.68
N SER A 106 20.91 -16.82 6.30
CA SER A 106 20.27 -18.08 5.94
C SER A 106 20.18 -18.29 4.43
N TYR A 107 21.32 -18.55 3.78
CA TYR A 107 21.37 -19.22 2.47
C TYR A 107 20.69 -20.61 2.49
N GLN A 108 20.27 -21.08 3.67
CA GLN A 108 19.59 -22.36 3.90
C GLN A 108 18.08 -22.24 4.19
N ASN A 109 17.52 -21.03 4.39
CA ASN A 109 16.09 -20.86 4.66
C ASN A 109 15.40 -20.20 3.46
N LEU A 110 14.39 -20.88 2.90
CA LEU A 110 13.53 -20.45 1.79
C LEU A 110 12.55 -19.31 2.16
N GLU A 111 12.76 -18.67 3.31
CA GLU A 111 11.83 -17.69 3.89
C GLU A 111 12.14 -16.28 3.37
N PRO A 112 11.13 -15.51 2.92
CA PRO A 112 11.34 -14.21 2.29
C PRO A 112 11.84 -13.17 3.30
N ARG A 113 12.77 -12.31 2.89
CA ARG A 113 13.32 -11.22 3.74
C ARG A 113 12.30 -10.14 4.06
N VAL A 114 11.35 -9.91 3.14
CA VAL A 114 10.26 -8.95 3.27
C VAL A 114 8.94 -9.70 3.30
N ALA A 115 8.05 -9.31 4.21
CA ALA A 115 6.69 -9.81 4.29
C ALA A 115 5.70 -8.64 4.46
N GLY A 116 4.45 -8.84 4.08
CA GLY A 116 3.37 -7.87 4.32
C GLY A 116 2.44 -8.35 5.42
N ILE A 117 2.15 -7.50 6.40
CA ILE A 117 1.06 -7.73 7.35
C ILE A 117 -0.24 -7.24 6.72
N ASP A 118 -1.22 -8.16 6.62
CA ASP A 118 -2.60 -7.88 6.22
C ASP A 118 -3.44 -7.66 7.48
N TRP A 119 -3.81 -6.39 7.72
CA TRP A 119 -4.73 -5.99 8.78
C TRP A 119 -6.18 -6.05 8.30
N THR A 120 -7.08 -6.47 9.18
CA THR A 120 -8.52 -6.34 8.90
C THR A 120 -8.91 -4.86 8.94
N PHE A 121 -9.13 -4.26 7.77
CA PHE A 121 -9.62 -2.90 7.64
C PHE A 121 -11.15 -2.84 7.58
N ASN A 122 -11.77 -1.94 8.35
CA ASN A 122 -13.23 -1.84 8.48
C ASN A 122 -13.79 -0.44 8.12
N CYS A 123 -13.11 0.31 7.25
CA CYS A 123 -13.54 1.64 6.83
C CYS A 123 -13.67 2.63 8.00
N TRP A 124 -12.65 2.73 8.87
CA TRP A 124 -12.65 3.64 10.04
C TRP A 124 -13.89 3.49 10.94
N GLY A 125 -14.32 2.24 11.20
CA GLY A 125 -15.43 1.94 12.11
C GLY A 125 -16.85 1.95 11.50
N VAL A 126 -16.98 2.11 10.18
CA VAL A 126 -18.30 2.08 9.52
C VAL A 126 -18.81 0.65 9.36
N LYS A 127 -20.08 0.41 9.73
CA LYS A 127 -20.75 -0.89 9.62
C LYS A 127 -21.19 -1.19 8.18
N MET A 128 -20.28 -1.19 7.20
CA MET A 128 -20.59 -1.67 5.85
C MET A 128 -19.34 -1.94 5.01
N MET A 129 -19.47 -3.00 4.20
CA MET A 129 -18.69 -3.40 3.02
C MET A 129 -17.46 -4.29 3.26
N ARG A 130 -17.54 -5.47 2.62
CA ARG A 130 -16.45 -6.43 2.47
C ARG A 130 -15.48 -5.84 1.44
N MET A 131 -14.36 -5.32 1.90
CA MET A 131 -13.31 -4.78 1.03
C MET A 131 -12.73 -5.90 0.14
N THR A 132 -12.63 -5.63 -1.15
CA THR A 132 -11.75 -6.34 -2.09
C THR A 132 -10.31 -6.23 -1.58
N ARG A 133 -9.62 -7.37 -1.46
CA ARG A 133 -8.27 -7.46 -0.88
C ARG A 133 -7.23 -6.85 -1.82
N THR A 134 -7.02 -5.54 -1.73
CA THR A 134 -5.91 -4.80 -2.41
C THR A 134 -4.54 -5.42 -2.13
N LEU A 135 -4.41 -6.12 -0.99
CA LEU A 135 -3.19 -6.66 -0.42
C LEU A 135 -2.61 -7.86 -1.19
N GLU A 136 -3.46 -8.78 -1.65
CA GLU A 136 -3.00 -9.94 -2.42
C GLU A 136 -2.32 -9.49 -3.71
N ALA A 137 -2.89 -8.50 -4.38
CA ALA A 137 -2.34 -7.98 -5.62
C ALA A 137 -1.01 -7.24 -5.40
N ILE A 138 -0.88 -6.39 -4.37
CA ILE A 138 0.37 -5.66 -4.10
C ILE A 138 1.52 -6.63 -3.77
N LEU A 139 1.25 -7.64 -2.93
CA LEU A 139 2.28 -8.57 -2.48
C LEU A 139 2.66 -9.59 -3.56
N VAL A 140 1.72 -9.99 -4.43
CA VAL A 140 2.02 -10.77 -5.65
C VAL A 140 2.94 -9.99 -6.58
N ILE A 141 2.68 -8.69 -6.79
CA ILE A 141 3.53 -7.85 -7.63
C ILE A 141 4.94 -7.68 -7.03
N HIS A 142 5.07 -7.69 -5.70
CA HIS A 142 6.36 -7.53 -5.01
C HIS A 142 7.06 -8.86 -4.69
N HIS A 143 6.50 -10.02 -5.11
CA HIS A 143 7.02 -11.35 -4.78
C HIS A 143 7.23 -11.60 -3.28
N THR A 144 6.37 -11.01 -2.45
CA THR A 144 6.45 -11.11 -0.98
C THR A 144 5.36 -12.01 -0.42
N GLU A 145 5.61 -12.61 0.75
CA GLU A 145 4.61 -13.41 1.44
C GLU A 145 3.65 -12.56 2.29
N LEU A 146 2.38 -12.97 2.27
CA LEU A 146 1.30 -12.46 3.11
C LEU A 146 1.36 -13.08 4.50
N LYS A 147 1.33 -12.24 5.54
CA LYS A 147 1.09 -12.63 6.93
C LYS A 147 -0.27 -12.13 7.37
N ASN A 148 -1.21 -13.07 7.47
CA ASN A 148 -2.60 -12.79 7.83
C ASN A 148 -2.76 -12.55 9.34
N ALA A 149 -3.21 -11.35 9.74
CA ALA A 149 -3.71 -11.09 11.10
C ALA A 149 -5.25 -11.22 11.15
N LYS A 150 -5.79 -12.33 10.62
CA LYS A 150 -7.24 -12.55 10.41
C LYS A 150 -8.09 -12.53 11.70
N ASP A 151 -7.48 -12.83 12.85
CA ASP A 151 -8.10 -12.74 14.18
C ASP A 151 -7.47 -11.63 15.04
N GLY A 152 -6.75 -10.71 14.40
CA GLY A 152 -6.07 -9.59 15.02
C GLY A 152 -6.99 -8.36 15.20
N PRO A 153 -6.54 -7.39 16.00
CA PRO A 153 -7.25 -6.11 16.13
C PRO A 153 -7.42 -5.42 14.77
N VAL A 154 -8.53 -4.70 14.60
CA VAL A 154 -8.68 -3.71 13.52
C VAL A 154 -7.68 -2.59 13.79
N ILE A 155 -6.76 -2.36 12.85
CA ILE A 155 -5.69 -1.37 12.97
C ILE A 155 -5.66 -0.52 11.71
N GLU A 156 -5.46 0.78 11.92
CA GLU A 156 -5.13 1.78 10.91
C GLU A 156 -3.77 2.41 11.28
N THR A 157 -3.07 2.98 10.30
CA THR A 157 -1.74 3.57 10.56
C THR A 157 -1.86 5.10 10.58
N ASP A 158 -2.11 5.66 11.77
CA ASP A 158 -2.20 7.11 11.95
C ASP A 158 -0.82 7.77 12.02
N VAL A 159 -0.64 8.84 11.25
CA VAL A 159 0.43 9.84 11.46
C VAL A 159 -0.23 11.23 11.46
N SER A 160 -0.96 11.53 12.53
CA SER A 160 -1.58 12.84 12.71
C SER A 160 -0.54 13.91 13.07
N ALA A 161 -0.05 14.60 12.05
CA ALA A 161 0.55 15.93 12.20
C ALA A 161 -0.24 16.94 11.36
N SER A 162 -1.22 17.58 12.00
CA SER A 162 -1.87 18.86 11.65
C SER A 162 -2.13 19.16 10.15
N GLY A 163 -3.37 18.96 9.71
CA GLY A 163 -4.02 19.83 8.72
C GLY A 163 -3.76 19.57 7.23
N SER A 164 -3.10 18.47 6.83
CA SER A 164 -2.92 18.10 5.43
C SER A 164 -3.83 16.94 5.03
N MET A 165 -4.40 16.96 3.82
CA MET A 165 -5.04 15.80 3.21
C MET A 165 -4.13 14.58 3.39
N ALA A 166 -4.61 13.54 4.08
CA ALA A 166 -3.84 12.33 4.39
C ALA A 166 -3.69 11.47 3.12
N LEU A 167 -2.85 11.88 2.17
CA LEU A 167 -2.60 11.08 0.96
C LEU A 167 -2.18 9.65 1.35
N GLY A 168 -3.00 8.67 0.96
CA GLY A 168 -2.79 7.26 1.29
C GLY A 168 -1.63 6.67 0.49
N VAL A 169 -0.45 6.61 1.11
CA VAL A 169 0.76 6.04 0.50
C VAL A 169 1.23 4.85 1.32
N ALA A 170 1.46 3.71 0.67
CA ALA A 170 2.15 2.56 1.26
C ALA A 170 3.58 2.48 0.70
N LYS A 171 4.58 2.21 1.53
CA LYS A 171 6.00 2.19 1.13
C LYS A 171 6.59 0.81 1.35
N SER A 172 7.26 0.24 0.36
CA SER A 172 8.03 -1.00 0.50
C SER A 172 9.49 -0.68 0.86
N ILE A 173 10.15 -1.56 1.60
CA ILE A 173 11.53 -1.39 2.09
C ILE A 173 12.51 -2.16 1.20
N THR A 174 13.77 -1.73 1.16
CA THR A 174 14.86 -2.40 0.42
C THR A 174 15.44 -3.62 1.14
N ASP A 175 16.02 -4.55 0.38
CA ASP A 175 16.82 -5.71 0.83
C ASP A 175 18.20 -5.37 1.45
#